data_AF-A0A015KH36-F1
#
_entry.id   AF-A0A015KH36-F1
#
_cell.length_a   1.000
_cell.length_b   1.000
_cell.length_c   1.000
_cell.angle_alpha   90.00
_cell.angle_beta   90.00
_cell.angle_gamma   90.00
#
_symmetry.space_group_name_H-M   'P 1'
#
loop_
_entity.id
_entity.type
_entity.pdbx_description
1 polymer ?
#
loop_
_entity_poly.entity_id
_entity_poly.type
_entity_poly.pdbx_seq_one_letter_code
_entity_poly.pdbx_strand_id
1 'polypeptide(L)'
;MEYIPSKDRSKLKYPDYWAWDFNSWGINDWNTYWIEKQLQSIYITKHNSHTALADELRCLKQVYSSIHPAYDKILKLLKELQVYLIVISCV
;
A
#
# COMPACT_ATOMS: atom_id res chain seq x y z
N MET A 1 7.08 -9.09 -12.65
CA MET A 1 5.98 -8.21 -12.17
C MET A 1 4.65 -8.96 -12.24
N GLU A 2 3.98 -9.18 -11.11
CA GLU A 2 2.64 -9.77 -11.08
C GLU A 2 1.58 -8.73 -11.48
N TYR A 3 0.92 -8.98 -12.61
CA TYR A 3 -0.17 -8.16 -13.14
C TYR A 3 -1.52 -8.70 -12.66
N ILE A 4 -2.45 -7.81 -12.31
CA ILE A 4 -3.82 -8.19 -11.93
C ILE A 4 -4.79 -7.75 -13.05
N PRO A 5 -5.31 -8.70 -13.86
CA PRO A 5 -6.26 -8.42 -14.92
C PRO A 5 -7.53 -7.76 -14.39
N SER A 6 -8.08 -6.80 -15.14
CA SER A 6 -9.31 -6.07 -14.79
C SER A 6 -10.50 -6.99 -14.50
N LYS A 7 -10.64 -8.10 -15.24
CA LYS A 7 -11.68 -9.12 -15.08
C LYS A 7 -11.66 -9.86 -13.74
N ASP A 8 -10.52 -9.89 -13.06
CA ASP A 8 -10.38 -10.56 -11.76
C ASP A 8 -10.59 -9.59 -10.60
N ARG A 9 -10.63 -8.27 -10.87
CA ARG A 9 -10.89 -7.24 -9.86
C ARG A 9 -12.35 -7.15 -9.42
N SER A 10 -13.29 -7.57 -10.27
CA SER A 10 -14.72 -7.65 -9.93
C SER A 10 -15.02 -8.75 -8.91
N LYS A 11 -14.09 -9.69 -8.71
CA LYS A 11 -14.18 -10.77 -7.72
C LYS A 11 -13.55 -10.39 -6.37
N LEU A 12 -12.82 -9.28 -6.32
CA LEU A 12 -12.22 -8.79 -5.08
C LEU A 12 -13.30 -8.18 -4.20
N LYS A 13 -13.27 -8.53 -2.91
CA LYS A 13 -14.04 -7.83 -1.89
C LYS A 13 -13.23 -6.64 -1.43
N TYR A 14 -13.89 -5.49 -1.33
CA TYR A 14 -13.31 -4.27 -0.80
C TYR A 14 -14.00 -3.97 0.54
N PRO A 15 -13.36 -4.30 1.67
CA PRO A 15 -13.82 -3.89 2.99
C PRO A 15 -13.97 -2.37 3.10
N ASP A 16 -14.86 -1.92 3.98
CA ASP A 16 -14.82 -0.53 4.44
C ASP A 16 -13.64 -0.36 5.39
N TYR A 17 -12.50 -0.02 4.81
CA TYR A 17 -11.26 0.10 5.55
C TYR A 17 -11.28 1.22 6.60
N TRP A 18 -12.14 2.24 6.44
CA TRP A 18 -12.27 3.34 7.39
C TRP A 18 -13.04 2.95 8.66
N ALA A 19 -13.78 1.85 8.61
CA ALA A 19 -14.45 1.27 9.77
C ALA A 19 -13.55 0.29 10.57
N TRP A 20 -12.35 -0.02 10.07
CA TRP A 20 -11.42 -0.94 10.73
C TRP A 20 -10.49 -0.24 11.73
N ASP A 21 -9.98 -1.01 12.69
CA ASP A 21 -8.93 -0.53 13.59
C ASP A 21 -7.70 -0.14 12.77
N PHE A 22 -7.16 1.05 12.99
CA PHE A 22 -6.03 1.54 12.21
C PHE A 22 -4.80 0.63 12.33
N ASN A 23 -4.63 -0.13 13.42
CA ASN A 23 -3.54 -1.08 13.64
C ASN A 23 -3.70 -2.41 12.92
N SER A 24 -4.87 -2.71 12.37
CA SER A 24 -5.07 -3.94 11.59
C SER A 24 -4.68 -3.80 10.13
N TRP A 25 -4.44 -2.59 9.62
CA TRP A 25 -4.04 -2.36 8.23
C TRP A 25 -2.56 -2.71 7.99
N GLY A 26 -2.31 -3.60 7.03
CA GLY A 26 -0.99 -3.90 6.48
C GLY A 26 -0.85 -3.54 5.00
N ILE A 27 0.31 -3.87 4.43
CA ILE A 27 0.62 -3.62 3.01
C ILE A 27 -0.35 -4.34 2.07
N ASN A 28 -0.83 -5.53 2.44
CA ASN A 28 -1.79 -6.28 1.60
C ASN A 28 -3.17 -5.63 1.57
N ASP A 29 -3.60 -5.03 2.68
CA ASP A 29 -4.83 -4.25 2.77
C ASP A 29 -4.71 -2.99 1.91
N TRP A 30 -3.56 -2.32 1.98
CA TRP A 30 -3.25 -1.21 1.08
C TRP A 30 -3.32 -1.62 -0.38
N ASN A 31 -2.72 -2.75 -0.77
CA ASN A 31 -2.77 -3.19 -2.17
C ASN A 31 -4.22 -3.33 -2.65
N THR A 32 -5.08 -3.94 -1.83
CA THR A 32 -6.48 -4.15 -2.13
C THR A 32 -7.25 -2.83 -2.20
N TYR A 33 -7.04 -1.93 -1.24
CA TYR A 33 -7.60 -0.57 -1.23
C TYR A 33 -7.17 0.23 -2.47
N TRP A 34 -5.88 0.19 -2.81
CA TRP A 34 -5.34 0.89 -3.97
C TRP A 34 -5.93 0.36 -5.27
N ILE A 35 -6.07 -0.96 -5.41
CA ILE A 35 -6.74 -1.58 -6.57
C ILE A 35 -8.18 -1.09 -6.71
N GLU A 36 -8.92 -0.98 -5.60
CA GLU A 36 -10.28 -0.42 -5.57
C GLU A 36 -10.34 1.01 -6.12
N LYS A 37 -9.36 1.86 -5.74
CA LYS A 37 -9.32 3.25 -6.21
C LYS A 37 -8.88 3.40 -7.66
N GLN A 38 -8.30 2.36 -8.25
CA GLN A 38 -7.74 2.35 -9.60
C GLN A 38 -8.57 1.51 -10.58
N LEU A 39 -9.87 1.31 -10.32
CA LEU A 39 -10.75 0.45 -11.14
C LEU A 39 -10.73 0.75 -12.65
N GLN A 40 -10.52 2.00 -13.04
CA GLN A 40 -10.43 2.41 -14.45
C GLN A 40 -9.05 2.20 -15.08
N SER A 41 -8.02 1.91 -14.28
CA SER A 41 -6.66 1.71 -14.79
C SER A 41 -6.52 0.37 -15.48
N ILE A 42 -6.05 0.39 -16.73
CA ILE A 42 -5.79 -0.82 -17.53
C ILE A 42 -4.55 -1.56 -16.98
N TYR A 43 -3.66 -0.85 -16.27
CA TYR A 43 -2.40 -1.36 -15.76
C TYR A 43 -2.26 -1.16 -14.25
N ILE A 44 -2.54 -2.23 -13.49
CA ILE A 44 -2.28 -2.27 -12.05
C ILE A 44 -1.27 -3.36 -11.76
N THR A 45 -0.18 -2.98 -11.10
CA THR A 45 0.84 -3.87 -10.57
C THR A 45 1.00 -3.61 -9.07
N LYS A 46 1.44 -4.63 -8.34
CA LYS A 46 1.84 -4.48 -6.93
C LYS A 46 2.92 -3.41 -6.77
N HIS A 47 3.85 -3.33 -7.73
CA HIS A 47 4.89 -2.30 -7.75
C HIS A 47 4.31 -0.87 -7.75
N ASN A 48 3.33 -0.58 -8.62
CA ASN A 48 2.70 0.75 -8.65
C ASN A 48 1.99 1.08 -7.33
N SER A 49 1.36 0.09 -6.71
CA SER A 49 0.72 0.25 -5.39
C SER A 49 1.74 0.51 -4.29
N HIS A 50 2.87 -0.21 -4.28
CA HIS A 50 3.95 -0.03 -3.33
C HIS A 50 4.66 1.32 -3.50
N THR A 51 4.90 1.76 -4.73
CA THR A 51 5.46 3.09 -5.03
C THR A 51 4.53 4.19 -4.54
N ALA A 52 3.22 4.09 -4.82
CA ALA A 52 2.24 5.05 -4.31
C ALA A 52 2.22 5.10 -2.77
N LEU A 53 2.27 3.95 -2.08
CA LEU A 53 2.34 3.93 -0.61
C LEU A 53 3.63 4.57 -0.09
N ALA A 54 4.76 4.30 -0.74
CA ALA A 54 6.04 4.87 -0.32
C ALA A 54 6.05 6.39 -0.42
N ASP A 55 5.42 6.95 -1.45
CA ASP A 55 5.30 8.40 -1.63
C ASP A 55 4.38 9.03 -0.56
N GLU A 56 3.21 8.44 -0.31
CA GLU A 56 2.30 8.86 0.76
C GLU A 56 2.99 8.82 2.14
N LEU A 57 3.67 7.73 2.47
CA LEU A 57 4.41 7.59 3.74
C LEU A 57 5.55 8.61 3.85
N ARG A 58 6.21 8.97 2.74
CA ARG A 58 7.26 9.99 2.72
C ARG A 58 6.68 11.37 3.01
N CYS A 59 5.51 11.70 2.47
CA CYS A 59 4.76 12.93 2.79
C CYS A 59 4.34 12.94 4.26
N LEU A 60 3.73 11.85 4.76
CA LEU A 60 3.28 11.77 6.16
C LEU A 60 4.45 11.87 7.14
N LYS A 61 5.61 11.29 6.81
CA LYS A 61 6.84 11.42 7.61
C LYS A 61 7.31 12.87 7.74
N GLN A 62 7.05 13.72 6.75
CA GLN A 62 7.39 15.15 6.81
C GLN A 62 6.41 15.94 7.67
N VAL A 63 5.14 15.50 7.75
CA VAL A 63 4.09 16.16 8.52
C VAL A 63 4.16 15.78 10.01
N TYR A 64 4.39 14.50 10.31
CA TYR A 64 4.46 14.02 11.69
C TYR A 64 5.86 14.20 12.28
N SER A 65 5.93 14.81 13.47
CA SER A 65 7.16 14.85 14.24
C SER A 65 7.55 13.45 14.76
N SER A 66 8.83 13.25 15.07
CA SER A 66 9.35 11.98 15.56
C SER A 66 8.74 11.50 16.89
N ILE A 67 8.12 12.40 17.64
CA ILE A 67 7.44 12.10 18.91
C ILE A 67 5.99 11.64 18.71
N HIS A 68 5.44 11.76 17.51
CA HIS A 68 4.07 11.37 17.23
C HIS A 68 3.97 9.84 17.10
N PRO A 69 3.01 9.16 17.76
CA PRO A 69 2.89 7.69 17.72
C PRO A 69 2.76 7.10 16.29
N ALA A 70 2.24 7.88 15.33
CA ALA A 70 2.17 7.48 13.93
C ALA A 70 3.54 7.38 13.25
N TYR A 71 4.57 8.07 13.76
CA TYR A 71 5.90 8.12 13.16
C TYR A 71 6.58 6.74 13.15
N ASP A 72 6.54 6.01 14.26
CA ASP A 72 7.09 4.65 14.34
C ASP A 72 6.40 3.68 13.38
N LYS A 73 5.08 3.85 13.23
CA LYS A 73 4.29 3.05 12.29
C LYS A 73 4.65 3.35 10.84
N ILE A 74 4.85 4.62 10.49
CA ILE A 74 5.33 5.05 9.18
C ILE A 74 6.70 4.45 8.88
N LEU A 75 7.63 4.49 9.85
CA LEU A 75 8.96 3.89 9.69
C LEU A 75 8.89 2.37 9.49
N LYS A 76 8.05 1.68 10.25
CA LYS A 76 7.83 0.23 10.11
C LYS A 76 7.32 -0.11 8.71
N LEU A 77 6.29 0.59 8.22
CA LEU A 77 5.72 0.36 6.89
C LEU A 77 6.72 0.66 5.77
N LEU A 78 7.50 1.74 5.89
CA LEU A 78 8.58 2.05 4.94
C LEU A 78 9.64 0.94 4.89
N LYS A 79 10.02 0.38 6.04
CA LYS A 79 10.98 -0.73 6.11
C LYS A 79 10.42 -2.00 5.49
N GLU A 80 9.16 -2.33 5.76
CA GLU A 80 8.48 -3.47 5.12
C GLU A 80 8.43 -3.30 3.60
N LEU A 81 8.05 -2.13 3.09
CA LEU A 81 8.06 -1.82 1.66
C LEU A 81 9.43 -1.95 1.02
N GLN A 82 10.49 -1.48 1.70
CA GLN A 82 11.85 -1.60 1.20
C GLN A 82 12.24 -3.08 1.00
N VAL A 83 11.84 -3.97 1.91
CA VAL A 83 12.06 -5.42 1.76
C VAL A 83 11.31 -5.94 0.53
N TYR A 84 10.05 -5.56 0.33
CA TYR A 84 9.28 -5.98 -0.85
C TYR A 84 9.87 -5.47 -2.17
N LEU A 85 10.36 -4.23 -2.21
CA LEU A 85 10.96 -3.64 -3.41
C LEU A 85 12.32 -4.27 -3.76
N ILE A 86 13.14 -4.59 -2.74
CA ILE A 86 14.42 -5.31 -2.93
C ILE A 86 14.16 -6.71 -3.49
N VAL A 87 13.16 -7.43 -2.95
CA VAL A 87 12.81 -8.77 -3.44
C VAL A 87 12.33 -8.73 -4.90
N ILE A 88 11.61 -7.69 -5.31
CA ILE A 88 11.14 -7.52 -6.70
C ILE A 88 12.28 -7.17 -7.67
N SER A 89 13.40 -6.60 -7.20
CA SER A 89 14.56 -6.24 -8.03
C SER A 89 15.63 -7.34 -8.09
N CYS A 90 15.50 -8.39 -7.27
CA CYS A 90 16.39 -9.56 -7.27
C CYS A 90 15.82 -10.78 -8.03
N VAL A 91 14.63 -10.67 -8.65
CA VAL A 91 13.96 -11.71 -9.45
C VAL A 91 13.65 -11.17 -10.83
#